data_AF-E7G9G0-F1
#
_entry.id   AF-E7G9G0-F1
#
_cell.length_a   1.000
_cell.length_b   1.000
_cell.length_c   1.000
_cell.angle_alpha   90.00
_cell.angle_beta   90.00
_cell.angle_gamma   90.00
#
_symmetry.space_group_name_H-M   'P 1'
#
loop_
_entity.id
_entity.type
_entity.pdbx_description
1 polymer ?
#
loop_
_entity_poly.entity_id
_entity_poly.type
_entity_poly.pdbx_seq_one_letter_code
_entity_poly.pdbx_strand_id
1 'polypeptide(L)'
;MNDISFDSFELIKYLDHQKYDNQRTISNALRISLGKTNRLLTELSTSRYINTNNSLTEKSKLLVERNRPKRAIILAAGSGLRMIPINNNVSKALLNVKGEILIERLIRQLHEINIMEIYIIVGFMKEEFEYLIDKYKVKLIVNNEYFTRNNLYSLFLEKNHIENCFIVPCDLYLKKNHLKMMNFNLGI
;
A
#
# COMPACT_ATOMS: atom_id res chain seq x y z
N MET A 1 3.65 10.77 17.62
CA MET A 1 2.17 10.74 17.74
C MET A 1 1.66 12.00 17.07
N ASN A 2 0.98 11.89 15.93
CA ASN A 2 0.54 13.08 15.17
C ASN A 2 -0.69 13.70 15.84
N ASP A 3 -0.68 15.03 16.00
CA ASP A 3 -1.76 15.89 16.56
C ASP A 3 -3.01 16.00 15.65
N ILE A 4 -3.27 15.03 14.78
CA ILE A 4 -4.36 15.10 13.79
C ILE A 4 -5.18 13.82 13.79
N SER A 5 -6.51 13.96 13.74
CA SER A 5 -7.42 12.81 13.68
C SER A 5 -7.27 12.05 12.35
N PHE A 6 -7.62 10.77 12.35
CA PHE A 6 -7.64 9.96 11.12
C PHE A 6 -8.50 10.62 10.04
N ASP A 7 -9.72 11.04 10.37
CA ASP A 7 -10.63 11.69 9.41
C ASP A 7 -10.07 13.01 8.86
N SER A 8 -9.40 13.80 9.71
CA SER A 8 -8.74 15.04 9.31
C SER A 8 -7.59 14.76 8.33
N PHE A 9 -6.82 13.70 8.57
CA PHE A 9 -5.76 13.26 7.65
C PHE A 9 -6.32 12.72 6.33
N GLU A 10 -7.41 11.94 6.38
CA GLU A 10 -8.10 11.48 5.18
C GLU A 10 -8.60 12.66 4.32
N LEU A 11 -9.15 13.69 4.95
CA LEU A 11 -9.55 14.91 4.24
C LEU A 11 -8.37 15.64 3.60
N ILE A 12 -7.22 15.74 4.29
CA ILE A 12 -6.01 16.31 3.70
C ILE A 12 -5.59 15.54 2.44
N LYS A 13 -5.57 14.20 2.49
CA LYS A 13 -5.24 13.38 1.32
C LYS A 13 -6.21 13.62 0.15
N TYR A 14 -7.50 13.75 0.44
CA TYR A 14 -8.50 14.05 -0.59
C TYR A 14 -8.22 15.40 -1.28
N LEU A 15 -7.93 16.44 -0.48
CA LEU A 15 -7.65 17.79 -0.98
C LEU A 15 -6.32 17.91 -1.75
N ASP A 16 -5.37 17.00 -1.52
CA ASP A 16 -4.08 16.99 -2.23
C ASP A 16 -4.23 16.58 -3.71
N HIS A 17 -5.24 15.77 -4.02
CA HIS A 17 -5.46 15.23 -5.37
C HIS A 17 -6.57 15.91 -6.14
N GLN A 18 -7.57 16.44 -5.44
CA GLN A 18 -8.76 16.95 -6.08
C GLN A 18 -9.15 18.29 -5.50
N LYS A 19 -9.40 19.24 -6.39
CA LYS A 19 -10.19 20.41 -6.04
C LYS A 19 -11.63 19.96 -5.83
N TYR A 20 -12.31 20.61 -4.90
CA TYR A 20 -13.72 20.40 -4.65
C TYR A 20 -14.48 21.69 -4.90
N ASP A 21 -15.72 21.55 -5.41
CA ASP A 21 -16.58 22.69 -5.68
C ASP A 21 -17.35 23.12 -4.43
N ASN A 22 -17.77 22.15 -3.60
CA ASN A 22 -18.50 22.39 -2.36
C ASN A 22 -18.31 21.23 -1.35
N GLN A 23 -18.73 21.46 -0.11
CA GLN A 23 -18.55 20.51 0.99
C GLN A 23 -19.35 19.20 0.81
N ARG A 24 -20.40 19.19 -0.01
CA ARG A 24 -21.16 17.96 -0.32
C ARG A 24 -20.34 16.99 -1.15
N THR A 25 -19.48 17.49 -2.04
CA THR A 25 -18.55 16.65 -2.81
C THR A 25 -17.60 15.89 -1.89
N ILE A 26 -17.04 16.58 -0.89
CA ILE A 26 -16.18 15.97 0.14
C ILE A 26 -16.97 14.93 0.95
N SER A 27 -18.16 15.31 1.44
CA SER A 27 -19.03 14.45 2.25
C SER A 27 -19.33 13.12 1.55
N ASN A 28 -19.65 13.16 0.25
CA ASN A 28 -19.91 11.98 -0.55
C ASN A 28 -18.64 11.15 -0.79
N ALA A 29 -17.52 11.79 -1.14
CA ALA A 29 -16.26 11.10 -1.42
C ALA A 29 -15.70 10.36 -0.20
N LEU A 30 -15.78 10.98 0.98
CA LEU A 30 -15.29 10.42 2.25
C LEU A 30 -16.33 9.56 2.97
N ARG A 31 -17.56 9.46 2.45
CA ARG A 31 -18.71 8.77 3.08
C ARG A 31 -18.96 9.24 4.53
N ILE A 32 -18.88 10.55 4.77
CA ILE A 32 -19.14 11.19 6.07
C ILE A 32 -20.28 12.21 5.98
N SER A 33 -20.89 12.59 7.11
CA SER A 33 -21.96 13.60 7.10
C SER A 33 -21.45 14.99 6.72
N LEU A 34 -22.33 15.84 6.18
CA LEU A 34 -22.01 17.23 5.86
C LEU A 34 -21.59 18.02 7.11
N GLY A 35 -22.23 17.77 8.25
CA GLY A 35 -21.85 18.38 9.54
C GLY A 35 -20.44 17.98 9.98
N LYS A 36 -20.07 16.69 9.83
CA LYS A 36 -18.71 16.22 10.11
C LYS A 36 -17.70 16.85 9.15
N THR A 37 -18.04 16.94 7.86
CA THR A 37 -17.22 17.61 6.84
C THR A 37 -16.91 19.06 7.22
N ASN A 38 -17.92 19.84 7.59
CA ASN A 38 -17.73 21.23 8.01
C ASN A 38 -16.85 21.34 9.26
N ARG A 39 -17.05 20.47 10.24
CA ARG A 39 -16.21 20.42 11.45
C ARG A 39 -14.74 20.16 11.11
N LEU A 40 -14.46 19.18 10.24
CA LEU A 40 -13.10 18.85 9.82
C LEU A 40 -12.45 20.02 9.06
N LEU A 41 -13.16 20.67 8.14
CA LEU A 41 -12.62 21.85 7.44
C LEU A 41 -12.27 22.98 8.40
N THR A 42 -13.14 23.26 9.39
CA THR A 42 -12.86 24.26 10.43
C THR A 42 -11.66 23.87 11.29
N GLU A 43 -11.52 22.61 11.67
CA GLU A 43 -10.38 22.08 12.42
C GLU A 43 -9.07 22.24 11.65
N LEU A 44 -9.07 21.86 10.36
CA LEU A 44 -7.92 21.97 9.47
C LEU A 44 -7.51 23.43 9.26
N SER A 45 -8.48 24.35 9.14
CA SER A 45 -8.22 25.78 8.99
C SER A 45 -7.61 26.36 10.26
N THR A 46 -8.21 26.10 11.42
CA THR A 46 -7.72 26.54 12.74
C THR A 46 -6.31 26.03 13.01
N SER A 47 -6.03 24.78 12.63
CA SER A 47 -4.72 24.12 12.79
C SER A 47 -3.71 24.46 11.69
N ARG A 48 -4.05 25.37 10.76
CA ARG A 48 -3.22 25.84 9.65
C ARG A 48 -2.78 24.74 8.66
N TYR A 49 -3.57 23.69 8.52
CA TYR A 49 -3.41 22.67 7.47
C TYR A 49 -4.01 23.12 6.13
N ILE A 50 -5.05 23.95 6.17
CA ILE A 50 -5.58 24.65 4.99
C ILE A 50 -5.50 26.16 5.21
N ASN A 51 -5.33 26.91 4.13
CA ASN A 51 -5.36 28.37 4.16
C ASN A 51 -6.79 28.92 3.96
N THR A 52 -6.94 30.25 3.99
CA THR A 52 -8.22 30.94 3.81
C THR A 52 -8.89 30.66 2.46
N ASN A 53 -8.12 30.22 1.47
CA ASN A 53 -8.62 29.86 0.13
C ASN A 53 -8.88 28.35 0.02
N ASN A 54 -9.01 27.64 1.14
CA ASN A 54 -9.22 26.19 1.23
C ASN A 54 -8.15 25.35 0.51
N SER A 55 -6.95 25.90 0.32
CA SER A 55 -5.83 25.19 -0.29
C SER A 55 -4.91 24.62 0.78
N LEU A 56 -4.32 23.45 0.53
CA LEU A 56 -3.35 22.84 1.43
C LEU A 56 -2.14 23.76 1.65
N THR A 57 -1.73 23.89 2.92
CA THR A 57 -0.50 24.58 3.29
C THR A 57 0.71 23.66 3.15
N GLU A 58 1.93 24.22 3.22
CA GLU A 58 3.16 23.42 3.26
C GLU A 58 3.19 22.43 4.44
N LYS A 59 2.54 22.78 5.57
CA LYS A 59 2.38 21.87 6.71
C LYS A 59 1.64 20.60 6.31
N SER A 60 0.58 20.71 5.51
CA SER A 60 -0.19 19.56 4.99
C SER A 60 0.61 18.75 3.98
N LYS A 61 1.29 19.40 3.04
CA LYS A 61 2.12 18.70 2.06
C LYS A 61 3.23 17.89 2.72
N LEU A 62 3.93 18.49 3.70
CA LEU A 62 4.93 17.78 4.51
C LEU A 62 4.32 16.62 5.30
N LEU A 63 3.11 16.78 5.83
CA LEU A 63 2.40 15.70 6.52
C LEU A 63 2.11 14.53 5.57
N VAL A 64 1.58 14.81 4.37
CA VAL A 64 1.30 13.79 3.34
C VAL A 64 2.59 13.07 2.94
N GLU A 65 3.64 13.81 2.60
CA GLU A 65 4.93 13.23 2.17
C GLU A 65 5.61 12.41 3.27
N ARG A 66 5.49 12.81 4.54
CA ARG A 66 6.06 12.05 5.68
C ARG A 66 5.35 10.71 5.92
N ASN A 67 4.06 10.62 5.58
CA ASN A 67 3.25 9.41 5.75
C ASN A 67 3.10 8.61 4.44
N ARG A 68 3.72 9.06 3.36
CA ARG A 68 3.70 8.35 2.08
C ARG A 68 4.47 7.04 2.22
N PRO A 69 3.96 5.92 1.65
CA PRO A 69 4.71 4.68 1.61
C PRO A 69 6.09 4.87 0.98
N LYS A 70 7.11 4.26 1.57
CA LYS A 70 8.51 4.30 1.10
C LYS A 70 9.06 2.92 0.75
N ARG A 71 8.35 1.88 1.17
CA ARG A 71 8.76 0.48 1.10
C ARG A 71 7.56 -0.42 0.86
N ALA A 72 7.82 -1.67 0.49
CA ALA A 72 6.79 -2.68 0.35
C ALA A 72 7.23 -4.02 0.97
N ILE A 73 6.26 -4.74 1.54
CA ILE A 73 6.36 -6.11 1.99
C ILE A 73 5.41 -6.94 1.13
N ILE A 74 5.95 -7.87 0.36
CA ILE A 74 5.20 -8.83 -0.47
C ILE A 74 5.11 -10.15 0.28
N LEU A 75 3.89 -10.62 0.52
CA LEU A 75 3.63 -11.87 1.25
C LEU A 75 3.55 -13.05 0.27
N ALA A 76 4.64 -13.82 0.17
CA ALA A 76 4.81 -14.92 -0.79
C ALA A 76 5.16 -16.28 -0.14
N ALA A 77 5.06 -16.40 1.20
CA ALA A 77 5.47 -17.61 1.91
C ALA A 77 4.51 -18.80 1.75
N GLY A 78 3.25 -18.54 1.39
CA GLY A 78 2.19 -19.55 1.34
C GLY A 78 2.35 -20.53 0.17
N SER A 79 2.11 -21.82 0.44
CA SER A 79 2.19 -22.93 -0.53
C SER A 79 1.08 -22.94 -1.59
N GLY A 80 0.02 -22.15 -1.41
CA GLY A 80 -1.01 -21.98 -2.43
C GLY A 80 -1.91 -23.20 -2.69
N LEU A 81 -1.88 -24.22 -1.83
CA LEU A 81 -2.57 -25.52 -1.93
C LEU A 81 -4.07 -25.46 -2.27
N ARG A 82 -4.75 -24.34 -2.01
CA ARG A 82 -6.16 -24.12 -2.37
C ARG A 82 -6.41 -24.02 -3.89
N MET A 83 -5.37 -24.05 -4.73
CA MET A 83 -5.47 -23.99 -6.20
C MET A 83 -5.19 -25.33 -6.90
N ILE A 84 -5.14 -26.44 -6.17
CA ILE A 84 -5.07 -27.80 -6.77
C ILE A 84 -6.39 -28.07 -7.51
N PRO A 85 -6.38 -28.55 -8.78
CA PRO A 85 -5.28 -29.24 -9.47
C PRO A 85 -4.40 -28.37 -10.38
N ILE A 86 -4.54 -27.04 -10.37
CA ILE A 86 -3.90 -26.15 -11.34
C ILE A 86 -2.38 -26.00 -11.08
N ASN A 87 -1.92 -26.14 -9.83
CA ASN A 87 -0.53 -25.89 -9.45
C ASN A 87 -0.05 -26.85 -8.35
N ASN A 88 0.76 -27.84 -8.73
CA ASN A 88 1.48 -28.68 -7.76
C ASN A 88 2.95 -28.28 -7.58
N ASN A 89 3.55 -27.55 -8.54
CA ASN A 89 5.02 -27.41 -8.63
C ASN A 89 5.52 -25.96 -8.78
N VAL A 90 4.69 -24.92 -8.61
CA VAL A 90 5.12 -23.52 -8.76
C VAL A 90 4.41 -22.65 -7.72
N SER A 91 5.16 -21.77 -7.05
CA SER A 91 4.55 -20.78 -6.13
C SER A 91 3.55 -19.87 -6.87
N LYS A 92 2.42 -19.54 -6.22
CA LYS A 92 1.40 -18.64 -6.81
C LYS A 92 1.96 -17.30 -7.28
N ALA A 93 2.95 -16.79 -6.56
CA ALA A 93 3.63 -15.55 -6.89
C ALA A 93 4.31 -15.58 -8.27
N LEU A 94 4.70 -16.77 -8.73
CA LEU A 94 5.45 -17.00 -9.97
C LEU A 94 4.55 -17.39 -11.14
N LEU A 95 3.23 -17.36 -10.96
CA LEU A 95 2.27 -17.60 -12.03
C LEU A 95 2.47 -16.63 -13.20
N ASN A 96 2.43 -17.18 -14.41
CA ASN A 96 2.40 -16.39 -15.63
C ASN A 96 0.95 -16.07 -16.01
N VAL A 97 0.60 -14.79 -16.02
CA VAL A 97 -0.71 -14.30 -16.45
C VAL A 97 -0.50 -13.29 -17.57
N LYS A 98 -1.04 -13.59 -18.75
CA LYS A 98 -0.93 -12.74 -19.96
C LYS A 98 0.52 -12.42 -20.34
N GLY A 99 1.43 -13.38 -20.18
CA GLY A 99 2.84 -13.25 -20.55
C GLY A 99 3.72 -12.63 -19.46
N GLU A 100 3.17 -12.29 -18.30
CA GLU A 100 3.92 -11.68 -17.20
C GLU A 100 3.83 -12.52 -15.93
N ILE A 101 4.97 -12.68 -15.24
CA ILE A 101 5.02 -13.27 -13.91
C ILE A 101 4.41 -12.29 -12.90
N LEU A 102 3.48 -12.74 -12.06
CA LEU A 102 2.72 -11.90 -11.13
C LEU A 102 3.63 -11.06 -10.22
N ILE A 103 4.56 -11.70 -9.52
CA ILE A 103 5.44 -10.99 -8.59
C ILE A 103 6.38 -10.03 -9.31
N GLU A 104 6.88 -10.38 -10.49
CA GLU A 104 7.69 -9.47 -11.30
C GLU A 104 6.90 -8.22 -11.71
N ARG A 105 5.66 -8.42 -12.17
CA ARG A 105 4.77 -7.32 -12.53
C ARG A 105 4.52 -6.41 -11.33
N LEU A 106 4.27 -6.98 -10.16
CA LEU A 106 4.05 -6.23 -8.92
C LEU A 106 5.30 -5.41 -8.54
N ILE A 107 6.49 -6.02 -8.60
CA ILE A 107 7.76 -5.34 -8.33
C ILE A 107 7.99 -4.17 -9.30
N ARG A 108 7.77 -4.37 -10.61
CA ARG A 108 7.86 -3.30 -11.60
C ARG A 108 6.90 -2.15 -11.28
N GLN A 109 5.66 -2.45 -10.90
CA GLN A 109 4.67 -1.44 -10.53
C GLN A 109 5.05 -0.68 -9.25
N LEU A 110 5.69 -1.32 -8.28
CA LEU A 110 6.24 -0.65 -7.11
C LEU A 110 7.41 0.29 -7.49
N HIS A 111 8.31 -0.15 -8.36
CA HIS A 111 9.41 0.69 -8.86
C HIS A 111 8.90 1.90 -9.65
N GLU A 112 7.85 1.73 -10.48
CA GLU A 112 7.21 2.84 -11.22
C GLU A 112 6.72 3.99 -10.33
N ILE A 113 6.45 3.72 -9.05
CA ILE A 113 6.02 4.72 -8.06
C ILE A 113 7.13 5.06 -7.04
N ASN A 114 8.39 4.76 -7.37
CA ASN A 114 9.59 4.99 -6.57
C ASN A 114 9.67 4.21 -5.24
N ILE A 115 8.98 3.07 -5.13
CA ILE A 115 9.11 2.16 -3.99
C ILE A 115 10.19 1.13 -4.32
N MET A 116 11.44 1.45 -3.98
CA MET A 116 12.61 0.61 -4.30
C MET A 116 12.96 -0.36 -3.17
N GLU A 117 12.59 -0.03 -1.93
CA GLU A 117 12.84 -0.87 -0.77
C GLU A 117 11.74 -1.94 -0.67
N ILE A 118 12.01 -3.13 -1.21
CA ILE A 118 11.03 -4.23 -1.29
C ILE A 118 11.54 -5.44 -0.53
N TYR A 119 10.74 -5.89 0.44
CA TYR A 119 10.91 -7.13 1.18
C TYR A 119 9.92 -8.17 0.64
N ILE A 120 10.38 -9.37 0.32
CA ILE A 120 9.53 -10.47 -0.12
C ILE A 120 9.65 -11.58 0.92
N ILE A 121 8.55 -11.85 1.62
CA ILE A 121 8.52 -12.95 2.58
C ILE A 121 8.26 -14.24 1.81
N VAL A 122 9.25 -15.12 1.77
CA VAL A 122 9.22 -16.40 1.05
C VAL A 122 9.16 -17.56 2.03
N GLY A 123 8.79 -18.75 1.57
CA GLY A 123 8.62 -19.94 2.40
C GLY A 123 8.72 -21.17 1.52
N PHE A 124 7.59 -21.67 1.06
CA PHE A 124 7.53 -22.73 0.06
C PHE A 124 8.32 -22.35 -1.20
N MET A 125 9.23 -23.22 -1.65
CA MET A 125 10.04 -23.04 -2.88
C MET A 125 10.80 -21.71 -2.95
N LYS A 126 11.39 -21.28 -1.82
CA LYS A 126 12.11 -20.00 -1.71
C LYS A 126 13.20 -19.81 -2.77
N GLU A 127 13.82 -20.89 -3.22
CA GLU A 127 14.91 -20.91 -4.21
C GLU A 127 14.44 -20.32 -5.54
N GLU A 128 13.17 -20.51 -5.91
CA GLU A 128 12.59 -19.96 -7.14
C GLU A 128 12.54 -18.43 -7.16
N PHE A 129 12.72 -17.77 -6.01
CA PHE A 129 12.68 -16.31 -5.88
C PHE A 129 14.06 -15.65 -5.90
N GLU A 130 15.15 -16.41 -5.77
CA GLU A 130 16.50 -15.86 -5.58
C GLU A 130 16.93 -14.95 -6.74
N TYR A 131 16.53 -15.27 -7.97
CA TYR A 131 16.83 -14.45 -9.14
C TYR A 131 16.27 -13.01 -9.05
N LEU A 132 15.23 -12.79 -8.24
CA LEU A 132 14.63 -11.47 -8.05
C LEU A 132 15.58 -10.52 -7.31
N ILE A 133 16.48 -11.05 -6.47
CA ILE A 133 17.47 -10.25 -5.73
C ILE A 133 18.34 -9.49 -6.73
N ASP A 134 18.89 -10.17 -7.72
CA ASP A 134 19.78 -9.53 -8.69
C ASP A 134 19.02 -8.71 -9.73
N LYS A 135 17.91 -9.27 -10.24
CA LYS A 135 17.11 -8.67 -11.31
C LYS A 135 16.40 -7.39 -10.87
N TYR A 136 15.92 -7.35 -9.63
CA TYR A 136 15.08 -6.26 -9.13
C TYR A 136 15.58 -5.61 -7.84
N LYS A 137 16.70 -6.06 -7.26
CA LYS A 137 17.29 -5.48 -6.03
C LYS A 137 16.35 -5.57 -4.81
N VAL A 138 15.56 -6.64 -4.74
CA VAL A 138 14.68 -6.93 -3.59
C VAL A 138 15.43 -7.70 -2.50
N LYS A 139 14.84 -7.72 -1.30
CA LYS A 139 15.34 -8.53 -0.16
C LYS A 139 14.38 -9.70 0.10
N LEU A 140 14.90 -10.93 0.14
CA LEU A 140 14.11 -12.10 0.50
C LEU A 140 14.22 -12.37 2.01
N ILE A 141 13.08 -12.63 2.64
CA ILE A 141 12.97 -12.97 4.06
C ILE A 141 12.32 -14.33 4.17
N VAL A 142 13.04 -15.31 4.72
CA VAL A 142 12.57 -16.69 4.77
C VAL A 142 11.72 -16.92 6.02
N ASN A 143 10.43 -17.22 5.82
CA ASN A 143 9.56 -17.75 6.85
C ASN A 143 9.71 -19.28 6.91
N ASN A 144 10.54 -19.78 7.82
CA ASN A 144 10.72 -21.23 8.02
C ASN A 144 9.46 -21.93 8.58
N GLU A 145 8.50 -21.19 9.13
CA GLU A 145 7.26 -21.71 9.70
C GLU A 145 6.06 -21.55 8.75
N TYR A 146 6.30 -21.41 7.44
CA TYR A 146 5.26 -21.17 6.45
C TYR A 146 4.18 -22.27 6.39
N PHE A 147 4.49 -23.50 6.83
CA PHE A 147 3.55 -24.62 6.87
C PHE A 147 2.63 -24.59 8.09
N THR A 148 3.09 -24.05 9.21
CA THR A 148 2.39 -24.06 10.50
C THR A 148 1.79 -22.70 10.88
N ARG A 149 2.28 -21.62 10.27
CA ARG A 149 1.87 -20.24 10.57
C ARG A 149 1.39 -19.49 9.33
N ASN A 150 0.43 -18.59 9.55
CA ASN A 150 -0.21 -17.83 8.47
C ASN A 150 0.55 -16.53 8.12
N ASN A 151 -0.06 -15.73 7.24
CA ASN A 151 0.49 -14.46 6.77
C ASN A 151 0.78 -13.43 7.87
N LEU A 152 0.09 -13.49 9.02
CA LEU A 152 0.36 -12.57 10.12
C LEU A 152 1.75 -12.82 10.72
N TYR A 153 2.16 -14.09 10.80
CA TYR A 153 3.52 -14.42 11.21
C TYR A 153 4.55 -13.99 10.16
N SER A 154 4.22 -14.15 8.87
CA SER A 154 5.07 -13.67 7.78
C SER A 154 5.32 -12.15 7.89
N LEU A 155 4.28 -11.38 8.24
CA LEU A 155 4.42 -9.95 8.48
C LEU A 155 5.22 -9.64 9.77
N PHE A 156 5.05 -10.42 10.83
CA PHE A 156 5.79 -10.26 12.08
C PHE A 156 7.32 -10.34 11.88
N LEU A 157 7.79 -11.17 10.94
CA LEU A 157 9.22 -11.27 10.61
C LEU A 157 9.81 -9.92 10.17
N GLU A 158 9.00 -9.06 9.53
CA GLU A 158 9.39 -7.73 9.06
C GLU A 158 8.71 -6.59 9.84
N LYS A 159 8.37 -6.83 11.11
CA LYS A 159 7.71 -5.84 11.97
C LYS A 159 8.45 -4.49 12.07
N ASN A 160 9.76 -4.49 11.90
CA ASN A 160 10.59 -3.27 12.00
C ASN A 160 10.48 -2.38 10.75
N HIS A 161 9.85 -2.87 9.68
CA HIS A 161 9.74 -2.18 8.40
C HIS A 161 8.27 -1.99 7.95
N ILE A 162 7.31 -2.07 8.88
CA ILE A 162 5.88 -1.88 8.56
C ILE A 162 5.46 -0.41 8.49
N GLU A 163 6.26 0.50 9.04
CA GLU A 163 5.97 1.94 8.97
C GLU A 163 6.08 2.44 7.53
N ASN A 164 5.09 3.21 7.08
CA ASN A 164 5.03 3.76 5.73
C ASN A 164 5.31 2.67 4.66
N CYS A 165 4.61 1.55 4.78
CA CYS A 165 4.85 0.36 3.98
C CYS A 165 3.58 -0.09 3.28
N PHE A 166 3.70 -0.48 2.00
CA PHE A 166 2.70 -1.32 1.37
C PHE A 166 2.82 -2.76 1.87
N ILE A 167 1.71 -3.39 2.23
CA ILE A 167 1.67 -4.83 2.53
C ILE A 167 0.79 -5.46 1.47
N VAL A 168 1.39 -6.27 0.59
CA VAL A 168 0.74 -6.73 -0.65
C VAL A 168 0.77 -8.25 -0.73
N PRO A 169 -0.35 -8.92 -1.07
CA PRO A 169 -0.33 -10.34 -1.39
C PRO A 169 0.39 -10.60 -2.73
N CYS A 170 1.09 -11.72 -2.84
CA CYS A 170 1.87 -12.06 -4.04
C CYS A 170 1.04 -12.49 -5.27
N ASP A 171 -0.24 -12.79 -5.11
CA ASP A 171 -1.13 -13.35 -6.13
C ASP A 171 -2.05 -12.31 -6.79
N LEU A 172 -1.64 -11.04 -6.78
CA LEU A 172 -2.42 -9.93 -7.32
C LEU A 172 -2.05 -9.60 -8.78
N TYR A 173 -3.03 -9.68 -9.68
CA TYR A 173 -2.89 -9.17 -11.05
C TYR A 173 -3.51 -7.77 -11.18
N LEU A 174 -2.68 -6.73 -11.15
CA LEU A 174 -3.11 -5.34 -11.36
C LEU A 174 -2.97 -4.95 -12.84
N LYS A 175 -4.09 -4.85 -13.58
CA LYS A 175 -4.09 -4.44 -15.00
C LYS A 175 -3.47 -3.04 -15.22
N LYS A 176 -3.75 -2.10 -14.31
CA LYS A 176 -3.13 -0.78 -14.23
C LYS A 176 -2.44 -0.64 -12.88
N ASN A 177 -1.44 0.22 -12.79
CA ASN A 177 -0.75 0.49 -11.54
C ASN A 177 -1.62 1.33 -10.59
N HIS A 178 -2.58 0.67 -9.92
CA HIS A 178 -3.45 1.30 -8.94
C HIS A 178 -2.72 1.59 -7.60
N LEU A 179 -1.51 1.08 -7.39
CA LEU A 179 -0.69 1.42 -6.22
C LEU A 179 -0.36 2.92 -6.19
N LYS A 180 -0.25 3.54 -7.37
CA LYS A 180 -0.16 5.00 -7.50
C LYS A 180 -1.33 5.72 -6.84
N MET A 181 -2.53 5.14 -6.92
CA MET A 181 -3.74 5.65 -6.26
C MET A 181 -3.83 5.23 -4.79
N MET A 182 -3.29 4.06 -4.41
CA MET A 182 -3.28 3.60 -3.01
C MET A 182 -2.24 4.28 -2.14
N ASN A 183 -1.23 4.93 -2.73
CA ASN A 183 -0.47 5.97 -2.02
C ASN A 183 -1.41 7.04 -1.44
N PHE A 184 -2.62 7.17 -2.01
CA PHE A 184 -3.52 8.29 -1.79
C PHE A 184 -5.00 7.94 -2.05
N ASN A 185 -5.60 7.03 -1.27
CA ASN A 185 -7.06 6.94 -0.99
C ASN A 185 -7.31 5.79 0.01
N LEU A 186 -8.00 5.99 1.14
CA LEU A 186 -9.44 6.20 1.31
C LEU A 186 -10.27 5.06 0.73
N GLY A 187 -10.97 4.38 1.64
CA GLY A 187 -11.75 3.14 1.47
C GLY A 187 -12.31 2.85 0.08
N ILE A 188 -12.08 1.61 -0.35
CA ILE A 188 -12.94 0.88 -1.28
C ILE A 188 -14.34 0.76 -0.63
#